data_AF-A0AAU9KK63-F1
#
_entry.id   AF-A0AAU9KK63-F1
#
_cell.length_a   1.000
_cell.length_b   1.000
_cell.length_c   1.000
_cell.angle_alpha   90.00
_cell.angle_beta   90.00
_cell.angle_gamma   90.00
#
_symmetry.space_group_name_H-M   'P 1'
#
loop_
_entity.id
_entity.type
_entity.pdbx_description
1 polymer ?
#
loop_
_entity_poly.entity_id
_entity_poly.type
_entity_poly.pdbx_seq_one_letter_code
_entity_poly.pdbx_strand_id
1 'polypeptide(L)'
;MTGDHIDLIGNLSPLEYEKNGSTNCILGKPQESSQSPWSIAKTLLFPVILKPGPMESQVVELTEAEQAQHQLQMEQQLKSFWAKQLLEMEQLEVGSEQDFKNHNDLPLARIKRIMKSDEDVRMISAEAPVLFAKACEMFILELTLRSWGYSEKNKRRTLQKEDIQTAIRNTDIFDFLVDVIN
;
A
#
# COMPACT_ATOMS: atom_id res chain seq x y z
N MET A 1 -24.27 21.19 -31.81
CA MET A 1 -24.61 20.08 -30.90
C MET A 1 -23.28 19.54 -30.42
N THR A 2 -22.77 20.00 -29.27
CA THR A 2 -22.89 19.28 -27.97
C THR A 2 -22.22 17.91 -28.11
N GLY A 3 -20.99 17.69 -27.63
CA GLY A 3 -20.50 17.89 -26.26
C GLY A 3 -20.12 16.50 -25.73
N ASP A 4 -19.13 16.28 -24.86
CA ASP A 4 -18.27 17.22 -24.13
C ASP A 4 -16.85 16.63 -23.91
N HIS A 5 -16.03 17.35 -23.14
CA HIS A 5 -14.67 17.03 -22.72
C HIS A 5 -14.49 15.59 -22.20
N ILE A 6 -13.39 14.93 -22.58
CA ILE A 6 -12.79 13.83 -21.81
C ILE A 6 -11.37 14.27 -21.45
N ASP A 7 -11.18 14.73 -20.23
CA ASP A 7 -9.85 14.98 -19.69
C ASP A 7 -9.15 13.64 -19.43
N LEU A 8 -8.16 13.34 -20.25
CA LEU A 8 -7.16 12.33 -19.93
C LEU A 8 -6.36 12.84 -18.71
N ILE A 9 -6.63 12.29 -17.53
CA ILE A 9 -5.89 12.62 -16.30
C ILE A 9 -4.44 12.14 -16.48
N GLY A 10 -3.59 13.06 -16.92
CA GLY A 10 -2.18 12.82 -17.20
C GLY A 10 -1.34 12.67 -15.93
N ASN A 11 -0.14 12.11 -16.12
CA ASN A 11 0.86 11.94 -15.06
C ASN A 11 1.14 13.25 -14.31
N LEU A 12 1.02 13.22 -12.98
CA LEU A 12 1.49 14.27 -12.08
C LEU A 12 2.44 13.68 -11.04
N SER A 13 3.71 14.07 -11.13
CA SER A 13 4.78 13.63 -10.23
C SER A 13 4.70 14.38 -8.88
N PRO A 14 4.94 13.75 -7.72
CA PRO A 14 4.69 14.37 -6.40
C PRO A 14 5.64 15.50 -5.93
N LEU A 15 6.12 16.41 -6.79
CA LEU A 15 7.18 17.39 -6.47
C LEU A 15 6.84 18.88 -6.71
N GLU A 16 5.59 19.24 -7.07
CA GLU A 16 5.25 20.65 -7.40
C GLU A 16 4.34 21.35 -6.37
N TYR A 17 4.08 20.77 -5.21
CA TYR A 17 3.17 21.34 -4.20
C TYR A 17 3.77 22.47 -3.34
N GLU A 18 5.03 22.86 -3.55
CA GLU A 18 5.80 23.74 -2.65
C GLU A 18 6.19 25.10 -3.25
N LYS A 19 5.45 25.59 -4.27
CA LYS A 19 5.64 26.91 -4.87
C LYS A 19 4.32 27.63 -5.16
N ASN A 20 3.81 28.35 -4.16
CA ASN A 20 3.18 29.69 -4.28
C ASN A 20 2.59 30.14 -2.93
N GLY A 21 3.39 30.83 -2.11
CA GLY A 21 2.90 31.34 -0.81
C GLY A 21 3.86 32.32 -0.12
N SER A 22 3.44 33.58 0.00
CA SER A 22 3.97 34.58 0.94
C SER A 22 5.43 35.03 0.81
N THR A 23 5.79 35.68 -0.30
CA THR A 23 6.95 36.60 -0.31
C THR A 23 6.61 37.93 0.37
N ASN A 24 7.14 38.17 1.58
CA ASN A 24 7.91 39.38 1.95
C ASN A 24 8.02 39.56 3.47
N CYS A 25 9.14 40.13 3.91
CA CYS A 25 9.40 40.46 5.31
C CYS A 25 9.96 41.89 5.43
N ILE A 26 9.77 42.52 6.60
CA ILE A 26 10.54 43.63 7.18
C ILE A 26 10.21 45.10 6.77
N LEU A 27 10.07 45.92 7.84
CA LEU A 27 10.11 47.39 8.00
C LEU A 27 8.98 48.30 7.46
N GLY A 28 8.31 48.99 8.40
CA GLY A 28 7.33 50.07 8.17
C GLY A 28 6.59 50.53 9.44
N LYS A 29 7.16 51.45 10.21
CA LYS A 29 6.59 52.20 11.37
C LYS A 29 7.20 53.61 11.37
N PRO A 30 6.74 54.61 12.16
CA PRO A 30 5.67 54.66 13.19
C PRO A 30 4.42 55.42 12.68
N GLN A 31 3.49 56.10 13.39
CA GLN A 31 3.15 56.46 14.80
C GLN A 31 1.62 56.85 14.81
N GLU A 32 0.88 57.31 15.83
CA GLU A 32 1.05 57.65 17.26
C GLU A 32 -0.32 57.56 18.00
N SER A 33 -0.32 57.32 19.32
CA SER A 33 -1.44 57.46 20.29
C SER A 33 -2.63 56.47 20.16
N SER A 34 -3.35 56.09 21.23
CA SER A 34 -3.32 56.50 22.64
C SER A 34 -3.67 55.35 23.62
N GLN A 35 -3.28 55.51 24.89
CA GLN A 35 -3.70 54.80 26.11
C GLN A 35 -3.56 53.26 26.26
N SER A 36 -3.10 52.88 27.46
CA SER A 36 -3.19 51.56 28.14
C SER A 36 -2.92 51.80 29.66
N PRO A 37 -2.90 50.82 30.59
CA PRO A 37 -3.25 49.39 30.49
C PRO A 37 -4.05 48.78 31.70
N TRP A 38 -4.48 47.52 31.56
CA TRP A 38 -4.79 46.49 32.61
C TRP A 38 -6.06 46.57 33.53
N SER A 39 -6.57 45.37 33.86
CA SER A 39 -7.13 44.93 35.17
C SER A 39 -8.61 45.12 35.60
N ILE A 40 -9.56 44.46 34.91
CA ILE A 40 -10.72 43.72 35.51
C ILE A 40 -11.06 42.56 34.53
N ALA A 41 -11.51 41.33 34.86
CA ALA A 41 -11.94 40.66 36.10
C ALA A 41 -11.32 39.22 36.17
N LYS A 42 -10.92 38.68 37.33
CA LYS A 42 -11.74 37.84 38.24
C LYS A 42 -12.64 36.83 37.50
N THR A 43 -12.28 35.54 37.32
CA THR A 43 -12.06 34.43 38.29
C THR A 43 -13.35 33.65 38.62
N LEU A 44 -13.19 32.32 38.74
CA LEU A 44 -14.13 31.22 39.09
C LEU A 44 -14.62 30.39 37.87
N LEU A 45 -14.72 29.04 37.93
CA LEU A 45 -14.03 28.06 38.81
C LEU A 45 -14.17 26.64 38.20
N PHE A 46 -13.13 26.11 37.54
CA PHE A 46 -12.98 24.68 37.27
C PHE A 46 -11.49 24.30 37.16
N PRO A 47 -10.97 23.40 38.02
CA PRO A 47 -9.57 22.97 37.95
C PRO A 47 -9.39 21.80 36.99
N VAL A 48 -8.96 22.08 35.75
CA VAL A 48 -8.34 21.05 34.90
C VAL A 48 -6.94 20.78 35.46
N ILE A 49 -6.83 19.77 36.33
CA ILE A 49 -5.55 19.33 36.87
C ILE A 49 -4.80 18.59 35.76
N LEU A 50 -3.82 19.26 35.14
CA LEU A 50 -2.83 18.56 34.32
C LEU A 50 -2.03 17.61 35.20
N LYS A 51 -2.12 16.31 34.92
CA LYS A 51 -1.11 15.33 35.33
C LYS A 51 -0.13 15.13 34.17
N PRO A 52 1.18 15.34 34.35
CA PRO A 52 2.17 14.77 33.44
C PRO A 52 2.20 13.25 33.64
N GLY A 53 1.70 12.50 32.65
CA GLY A 53 1.83 11.05 32.53
C GLY A 53 2.87 10.68 31.47
N PRO A 54 3.27 9.39 31.37
CA PRO A 54 4.33 8.96 30.45
C PRO A 54 3.93 9.13 28.97
N MET A 55 4.96 9.13 28.11
CA MET A 55 4.83 9.20 26.65
C MET A 55 4.37 7.85 26.09
N GLU A 56 3.13 7.49 26.40
CA GLU A 56 2.50 6.24 26.01
C GLU A 56 2.06 6.33 24.54
N SER A 57 2.57 5.41 23.71
CA SER A 57 2.37 5.49 22.26
C SER A 57 0.91 5.19 21.91
N GLN A 58 0.14 6.22 21.58
CA GLN A 58 -1.24 6.10 21.14
C GLN A 58 -1.31 5.35 19.81
N VAL A 59 -1.54 4.03 19.90
CA VAL A 59 -2.08 3.25 18.79
C VAL A 59 -3.49 3.79 18.56
N VAL A 60 -3.67 4.53 17.47
CA VAL A 60 -4.98 5.08 17.09
C VAL A 60 -5.83 3.92 16.57
N GLU A 61 -6.69 3.40 17.43
CA GLU A 61 -7.63 2.33 17.12
C GLU A 61 -8.68 2.85 16.14
N LEU A 62 -8.46 2.56 14.85
CA LEU A 62 -9.34 2.98 13.75
C LEU A 62 -10.73 2.36 13.90
N THR A 63 -11.76 3.15 13.63
CA THR A 63 -13.16 2.73 13.79
C THR A 63 -13.50 1.57 12.86
N GLU A 64 -14.44 0.71 13.27
CA GLU A 64 -14.89 -0.45 12.48
C GLU A 64 -15.30 -0.06 11.04
N ALA A 65 -15.87 1.14 10.87
CA ALA A 65 -16.23 1.70 9.57
C ALA A 65 -15.01 1.98 8.67
N GLU A 66 -13.95 2.61 9.20
CA GLU A 66 -12.69 2.85 8.47
C GLU A 66 -12.01 1.53 8.09
N GLN A 67 -12.08 0.53 8.98
CA GLN A 67 -11.52 -0.80 8.71
C GLN A 67 -12.29 -1.52 7.59
N ALA A 68 -13.62 -1.49 7.62
CA ALA A 68 -14.46 -2.07 6.56
C ALA A 68 -14.30 -1.35 5.21
N GLN A 69 -14.17 -0.02 5.20
CA GLN A 69 -13.89 0.75 3.99
C GLN A 69 -12.54 0.39 3.37
N HIS A 70 -11.48 0.26 4.17
CA HIS A 70 -10.17 -0.17 3.70
C HIS A 70 -10.19 -1.60 3.12
N GLN A 71 -10.91 -2.52 3.76
CA GLN A 71 -11.06 -3.89 3.27
C GLN A 71 -11.78 -3.93 1.90
N LEU A 72 -12.85 -3.15 1.73
CA LEU A 72 -13.57 -3.01 0.47
C LEU A 72 -12.70 -2.39 -0.63
N GLN A 73 -11.90 -1.38 -0.30
CA GLN A 73 -10.94 -0.77 -1.24
C GLN A 73 -9.90 -1.80 -1.71
N MET A 74 -9.33 -2.58 -0.79
CA MET A 74 -8.38 -3.66 -1.12
C MET A 74 -9.04 -4.71 -2.03
N GLU A 75 -10.27 -5.11 -1.75
CA GLU A 75 -11.02 -6.07 -2.57
C GLU A 75 -11.27 -5.53 -4.01
N GLN A 76 -11.55 -4.23 -4.15
CA GLN A 76 -11.70 -3.57 -5.46
C GLN A 76 -10.35 -3.52 -6.22
N GLN A 77 -9.25 -3.20 -5.54
CA GLN A 77 -7.91 -3.22 -6.14
C GLN A 77 -7.52 -4.64 -6.59
N LEU A 78 -7.82 -5.66 -5.79
CA LEU A 78 -7.58 -7.07 -6.12
C LEU A 78 -8.42 -7.51 -7.33
N LYS A 79 -9.72 -7.17 -7.39
CA LYS A 79 -10.57 -7.46 -8.55
C LYS A 79 -10.04 -6.80 -9.83
N SER A 80 -9.58 -5.55 -9.74
CA SER A 80 -8.96 -4.84 -10.87
C SER A 80 -7.64 -5.49 -11.32
N PHE A 81 -6.77 -5.86 -10.38
CA PHE A 81 -5.53 -6.60 -10.62
C PHE A 81 -5.79 -7.93 -11.33
N TRP A 82 -6.68 -8.77 -10.79
CA TRP A 82 -6.99 -10.08 -11.37
C TRP A 82 -7.66 -9.99 -12.75
N ALA A 83 -8.55 -9.01 -12.97
CA ALA A 83 -9.12 -8.75 -14.29
C ALA A 83 -8.06 -8.29 -15.31
N LYS A 84 -7.12 -7.43 -14.90
CA LYS A 84 -5.98 -7.02 -15.74
C LYS A 84 -5.10 -8.21 -16.07
N GLN A 85 -4.75 -9.04 -15.09
CA GLN A 85 -3.89 -10.21 -15.30
C GLN A 85 -4.52 -11.24 -16.25
N LEU A 86 -5.84 -11.49 -16.15
CA LEU A 86 -6.54 -12.36 -17.09
C LEU A 86 -6.44 -11.82 -18.53
N LEU A 87 -6.70 -10.51 -18.73
CA LEU A 87 -6.59 -9.87 -20.03
C LEU A 87 -5.14 -9.86 -20.57
N GLU A 88 -4.13 -9.71 -19.71
CA GLU A 88 -2.72 -9.84 -20.09
C GLU A 88 -2.38 -11.29 -20.49
N MET A 89 -2.95 -12.30 -19.82
CA MET A 89 -2.78 -13.72 -20.18
C MET A 89 -3.52 -14.11 -21.47
N GLU A 90 -4.67 -13.51 -21.78
CA GLU A 90 -5.37 -13.68 -23.07
C GLU A 90 -4.62 -13.03 -24.24
N GLN A 91 -3.83 -11.99 -24.00
CA GLN A 91 -3.02 -11.31 -25.02
C GLN A 91 -1.64 -11.93 -25.25
N LEU A 92 -1.20 -12.87 -24.40
CA LEU A 92 0.02 -13.64 -24.67
C LEU A 92 -0.27 -14.66 -25.77
N GLU A 93 0.12 -14.35 -27.01
CA GLU A 93 0.09 -15.28 -28.14
C GLU A 93 1.12 -16.41 -27.92
N VAL A 94 0.73 -17.43 -27.16
CA VAL A 94 1.51 -18.65 -26.91
C VAL A 94 1.54 -19.51 -28.19
N GLY A 95 2.43 -19.15 -29.13
CA GLY A 95 2.69 -19.91 -30.34
C GLY A 95 3.55 -21.16 -30.10
N SER A 96 4.44 -21.14 -29.10
CA SER A 96 5.39 -22.23 -28.83
C SER A 96 5.82 -22.33 -27.36
N GLU A 97 6.46 -23.45 -27.00
CA GLU A 97 7.17 -23.57 -25.71
C GLU A 97 8.25 -22.49 -25.51
N GLN A 98 8.77 -21.91 -26.58
CA GLN A 98 9.91 -21.00 -26.52
C GLN A 98 9.48 -19.60 -26.05
N ASP A 99 8.26 -19.19 -26.39
CA ASP A 99 7.69 -17.90 -26.00
C ASP A 99 7.46 -17.87 -24.49
N PHE A 100 6.92 -18.97 -23.93
CA PHE A 100 6.87 -19.19 -22.48
C PHE A 100 8.23 -19.08 -21.78
N LYS A 101 9.34 -19.45 -22.42
CA LYS A 101 10.68 -19.37 -21.82
C LYS A 101 11.25 -17.94 -21.87
N ASN A 102 10.68 -17.07 -22.71
CA ASN A 102 11.04 -15.65 -22.85
C ASN A 102 10.17 -14.72 -22.01
N HIS A 103 8.91 -15.10 -21.73
CA HIS A 103 7.92 -14.30 -20.98
C HIS A 103 7.86 -14.59 -19.47
N ASN A 104 8.81 -15.36 -18.91
CA ASN A 104 8.85 -15.69 -17.48
C ASN A 104 10.06 -15.06 -16.78
N ASP A 105 9.82 -14.12 -15.86
CA ASP A 105 10.86 -13.49 -15.03
C ASP A 105 11.55 -14.48 -14.07
N LEU A 106 10.87 -15.57 -13.72
CA LEU A 106 11.37 -16.56 -12.75
C LEU A 106 12.11 -17.72 -13.46
N PRO A 107 13.38 -18.00 -13.11
CA PRO A 107 14.19 -18.97 -13.83
C PRO A 107 13.70 -20.41 -13.62
N LEU A 108 13.16 -21.02 -14.68
CA LEU A 108 12.58 -22.37 -14.70
C LEU A 108 13.49 -23.45 -14.09
N ALA A 109 14.81 -23.34 -14.26
CA ALA A 109 15.80 -24.25 -13.68
C ALA A 109 15.91 -24.17 -12.15
N ARG A 110 15.56 -23.04 -11.53
CA ARG A 110 15.44 -22.89 -10.07
C ARG A 110 14.12 -23.46 -9.58
N ILE A 111 13.01 -23.18 -10.27
CA ILE A 111 11.68 -23.74 -9.96
C ILE A 111 11.74 -25.27 -9.99
N LYS A 112 12.25 -25.86 -11.08
CA LYS A 112 12.43 -27.31 -11.22
C LYS A 112 13.37 -27.92 -10.18
N ARG A 113 14.28 -27.14 -9.56
CA ARG A 113 15.10 -27.57 -8.43
C ARG A 113 14.36 -27.53 -7.09
N ILE A 114 13.46 -26.57 -6.88
CA ILE A 114 12.61 -26.48 -5.68
C ILE A 114 11.57 -27.61 -5.71
N MET A 115 10.93 -27.85 -6.86
CA MET A 115 10.08 -29.03 -7.10
C MET A 115 10.83 -30.38 -6.97
N LYS A 116 12.16 -30.36 -6.77
CA LYS A 116 13.05 -31.52 -6.63
C LYS A 116 13.78 -31.59 -5.29
N SER A 117 13.44 -30.73 -4.32
CA SER A 117 13.87 -30.93 -2.92
C SER A 117 12.95 -31.86 -2.15
N ASP A 118 11.78 -32.19 -2.70
CA ASP A 118 10.95 -33.32 -2.28
C ASP A 118 11.52 -34.61 -2.88
N GLU A 119 11.77 -35.61 -2.02
CA GLU A 119 12.41 -36.88 -2.39
C GLU A 119 11.50 -37.79 -3.23
N ASP A 120 10.17 -37.69 -3.09
CA ASP A 120 9.21 -38.53 -3.82
C ASP A 120 8.99 -38.06 -5.27
N VAL A 121 9.33 -36.81 -5.59
CA VAL A 121 9.11 -36.23 -6.93
C VAL A 121 10.12 -36.75 -7.95
N ARG A 122 9.85 -37.92 -8.55
CA ARG A 122 10.76 -38.55 -9.52
C ARG A 122 10.83 -37.87 -10.88
N MET A 123 9.71 -37.45 -11.47
CA MET A 123 9.65 -36.78 -12.79
C MET A 123 8.70 -35.57 -12.77
N ILE A 124 8.95 -34.60 -13.65
CA ILE A 124 8.21 -33.33 -13.75
C ILE A 124 8.06 -32.99 -15.24
N SER A 125 6.84 -32.68 -15.71
CA SER A 125 6.59 -32.24 -17.10
C SER A 125 7.40 -30.98 -17.45
N ALA A 126 7.63 -30.74 -18.74
CA ALA A 126 8.23 -29.48 -19.21
C ALA A 126 7.31 -28.26 -18.91
N GLU A 127 5.99 -28.47 -18.90
CA GLU A 127 4.99 -27.43 -18.70
C GLU A 127 4.89 -26.98 -17.24
N ALA A 128 5.09 -27.89 -16.28
CA ALA A 128 4.82 -27.59 -14.87
C ALA A 128 5.72 -26.46 -14.31
N PRO A 129 7.04 -26.40 -14.56
CA PRO A 129 7.87 -25.26 -14.17
C PRO A 129 7.46 -23.94 -14.83
N VAL A 130 6.87 -23.97 -16.04
CA VAL A 130 6.35 -22.79 -16.75
C VAL A 130 5.09 -22.26 -16.07
N LEU A 131 4.14 -23.15 -15.75
CA LEU A 131 2.94 -22.79 -15.00
C LEU A 131 3.29 -22.27 -13.59
N PHE A 132 4.24 -22.91 -12.90
CA PHE A 132 4.74 -22.43 -11.61
C PHE A 132 5.46 -21.08 -11.72
N ALA A 133 6.12 -20.76 -12.82
CA ALA A 133 6.77 -19.46 -13.00
C ALA A 133 5.71 -18.33 -13.02
N LYS A 134 4.68 -18.45 -13.86
CA LYS A 134 3.61 -17.45 -13.91
C LYS A 134 2.76 -17.42 -12.64
N ALA A 135 2.44 -18.58 -12.06
CA ALA A 135 1.70 -18.65 -10.80
C ALA A 135 2.47 -17.98 -9.64
N CYS A 136 3.78 -18.19 -9.53
CA CYS A 136 4.61 -17.54 -8.52
C CYS A 136 4.75 -16.02 -8.75
N GLU A 137 4.86 -15.57 -10.00
CA GLU A 137 4.85 -14.14 -10.35
C GLU A 137 3.55 -13.47 -9.85
N MET A 138 2.39 -14.03 -10.21
CA MET A 138 1.07 -13.52 -9.81
C MET A 138 0.86 -13.56 -8.30
N PHE A 139 1.29 -14.63 -7.63
CA PHE A 139 1.26 -14.77 -6.17
C PHE A 139 2.12 -13.72 -5.46
N ILE A 140 3.34 -13.45 -5.95
CA ILE A 140 4.21 -12.40 -5.40
C ILE A 140 3.55 -11.02 -5.55
N LEU A 141 2.95 -10.74 -6.71
CA LEU A 141 2.23 -9.48 -6.95
C LEU A 141 1.00 -9.33 -6.03
N GLU A 142 0.17 -10.35 -5.89
CA GLU A 142 -0.99 -10.31 -4.99
C GLU A 142 -0.58 -10.16 -3.52
N LEU A 143 0.37 -10.97 -3.04
CA LEU A 143 0.85 -10.89 -1.66
C LEU A 143 1.47 -9.51 -1.38
N THR A 144 2.21 -8.95 -2.33
CA THR A 144 2.76 -7.59 -2.22
C THR A 144 1.64 -6.53 -2.16
N LEU A 145 0.62 -6.63 -3.01
CA LEU A 145 -0.52 -5.70 -3.01
C LEU A 145 -1.31 -5.73 -1.69
N ARG A 146 -1.63 -6.93 -1.19
CA ARG A 146 -2.30 -7.12 0.11
C ARG A 146 -1.47 -6.55 1.26
N SER A 147 -0.17 -6.84 1.27
CA SER A 147 0.76 -6.34 2.29
C SER A 147 0.93 -4.82 2.23
N TRP A 148 0.98 -4.24 1.03
CA TRP A 148 1.11 -2.80 0.83
C TRP A 148 -0.06 -2.02 1.43
N GLY A 149 -1.30 -2.54 1.35
CA GLY A 149 -2.46 -1.93 2.00
C GLY A 149 -2.27 -1.74 3.50
N TYR A 150 -1.63 -2.68 4.21
CA TYR A 150 -1.30 -2.53 5.63
C TYR A 150 -0.20 -1.47 5.87
N SER A 151 0.79 -1.35 4.96
CA SER A 151 1.77 -0.25 5.01
C SER A 151 1.08 1.11 4.85
N GLU A 152 0.15 1.25 3.90
CA GLU A 152 -0.60 2.48 3.65
C GLU A 152 -1.56 2.82 4.81
N LYS A 153 -2.27 1.83 5.37
CA LYS A 153 -3.09 1.98 6.60
C LYS A 153 -2.25 2.49 7.77
N ASN A 154 -1.00 2.02 7.88
CA ASN A 154 0.00 2.48 8.84
C ASN A 154 0.73 3.78 8.43
N LYS A 155 0.30 4.44 7.34
CA LYS A 155 0.88 5.69 6.78
C LYS A 155 2.37 5.59 6.42
N ARG A 156 2.87 4.38 6.18
CA ARG A 156 4.26 4.09 5.78
C ARG A 156 4.39 3.94 4.27
N ARG A 157 5.51 4.42 3.73
CA ARG A 157 5.95 4.20 2.34
C ARG A 157 7.02 3.11 2.22
N THR A 158 7.14 2.25 3.23
CA THR A 158 8.13 1.19 3.33
C THR A 158 7.46 -0.02 3.94
N LEU A 159 7.42 -1.11 3.16
CA LEU A 159 6.84 -2.38 3.53
C LEU A 159 7.72 -3.07 4.59
N GLN A 160 7.11 -3.68 5.60
CA GLN A 160 7.80 -4.35 6.71
C GLN A 160 7.33 -5.81 6.87
N LYS A 161 8.03 -6.63 7.68
CA LYS A 161 7.66 -8.05 7.88
C LYS A 161 6.24 -8.16 8.45
N GLU A 162 5.91 -7.23 9.34
CA GLU A 162 4.65 -7.12 10.08
C GLU A 162 3.45 -6.89 9.15
N ASP A 163 3.65 -6.19 8.02
CA ASP A 163 2.61 -6.02 7.00
C ASP A 163 2.29 -7.35 6.31
N ILE A 164 3.33 -8.08 5.91
CA ILE A 164 3.22 -9.38 5.23
C ILE A 164 2.62 -10.43 6.17
N GLN A 165 3.09 -10.48 7.42
CA GLN A 165 2.50 -11.32 8.47
C GLN A 165 1.04 -10.99 8.72
N THR A 166 0.63 -9.72 8.59
CA THR A 166 -0.78 -9.32 8.78
C THR A 166 -1.63 -9.66 7.56
N ALA A 167 -1.13 -9.46 6.34
CA ALA A 167 -1.81 -9.85 5.10
C ALA A 167 -2.11 -11.35 5.04
N ILE A 168 -1.14 -12.19 5.44
CA ILE A 168 -1.28 -13.65 5.47
C ILE A 168 -2.33 -14.08 6.52
N ARG A 169 -2.24 -13.57 7.76
CA ARG A 169 -3.21 -13.89 8.83
C ARG A 169 -4.64 -13.38 8.58
N ASN A 170 -4.86 -12.54 7.56
CA ASN A 170 -6.18 -12.06 7.14
C ASN A 170 -6.55 -12.55 5.72
N THR A 171 -5.89 -13.61 5.22
CA THR A 171 -6.14 -14.20 3.90
C THR A 171 -6.13 -15.72 3.99
N ASP A 172 -7.30 -16.35 4.12
CA ASP A 172 -7.45 -17.80 4.34
C ASP A 172 -6.67 -18.68 3.34
N ILE A 173 -6.61 -18.29 2.07
CA ILE A 173 -5.86 -19.01 1.02
C ILE A 173 -4.32 -18.96 1.21
N PHE A 174 -3.82 -18.13 2.12
CA PHE A 174 -2.40 -18.00 2.48
C PHE A 174 -2.04 -18.73 3.79
N ASP A 175 -2.95 -19.49 4.41
CA ASP A 175 -2.71 -20.21 5.67
C ASP A 175 -1.48 -21.16 5.59
N PHE A 176 -1.19 -21.70 4.40
CA PHE A 176 0.00 -22.52 4.11
C PHE A 176 1.36 -21.81 4.35
N LEU A 177 1.35 -20.49 4.57
CA LEU A 177 2.54 -19.68 4.85
C LEU A 177 2.74 -19.40 6.35
N VAL A 178 1.75 -19.66 7.22
CA VAL A 178 1.77 -19.23 8.63
C VAL A 178 3.02 -19.73 9.37
N ASP A 179 3.37 -21.01 9.22
CA ASP A 179 4.57 -21.59 9.84
C ASP A 179 5.90 -21.12 9.19
N VAL A 180 5.83 -20.49 8.01
CA VAL A 180 7.00 -19.94 7.28
C VAL A 180 7.31 -18.50 7.72
N ILE A 181 6.32 -17.77 8.22
CA ILE A 181 6.43 -16.32 8.51
C ILE A 181 6.61 -15.95 9.98
N ASN A 182 6.44 -16.89 10.92
CA ASN A 182 6.54 -16.63 12.36
C ASN A 182 7.99 -16.34 12.77
#